data_AF-A0A8I0S225-F1
#
_entry.id   AF-A0A8I0S225-F1
#
_cell.length_a   1.000
_cell.length_b   1.000
_cell.length_c   1.000
_cell.angle_alpha   90.00
_cell.angle_beta   90.00
_cell.angle_gamma   90.00
#
_symmetry.space_group_name_H-M   'P 1'
#
loop_
_entity.id
_entity.type
_entity.pdbx_description
1 polymer ?
#
loop_
_entity_poly.entity_id
_entity_poly.type
_entity_poly.pdbx_seq_one_letter_code
_entity_poly.pdbx_strand_id
1 'polypeptide(L)'
;MRRFKSLHLALLALSGLCLNTAYANTSTLTSLTDTEMSATTGQALMSLSYIAPTDGANLEKLRDSSSNVGFYKLGLEAKVELNANIRNLQLGCGGANGANGCDIDIKNLALSGLNDGTVATGPQQGSPTFNGERAATSAKITNPFLEFAINNPDSASSREVVGFRLSAEAIEGLLSAGLENLSTISTTDGIQSLSGYLQLANLSGQVSTAPTTFGAAGASGCAAVVGQANGSCQAIAGKIDSTVGGQRGFVSYTSAASSDTLGISVPGLTVPFTKNSVSVISGNRMTSAVVNNINVTVPHIALDCARSNRASAAACGNAPTSNFVNQLSVDLIQYGNYPDGTSLTTNGNSNDCISIIVCIVGTAQFQMGAGSTLDGLNLNVTFNEALNLFHNIPLRGTGGYLALQSKALQWPGSNSDDIAQKGWWLSFKDPIDLGYLTSTNKADISAVLPQVAGFVTKALMEGSDIPVSLIDGLGAATGNPLVKTLNIDVSSQTANLSLSNLQLTSQYVKSNCYGGNLFC
;
A
#
# COMPACT_ATOMS: atom_id res chain seq x y z
N MET A 1 70.78 -49.75 -35.57
CA MET A 1 69.96 -48.59 -35.11
C MET A 1 69.14 -48.13 -36.32
N ARG A 2 67.81 -48.04 -36.37
CA ARG A 2 66.74 -47.92 -35.36
C ARG A 2 65.55 -48.81 -35.75
N ARG A 3 64.97 -49.47 -34.75
CA ARG A 3 63.60 -50.03 -34.76
C ARG A 3 62.57 -48.89 -34.76
N PHE A 4 61.31 -49.25 -35.01
CA PHE A 4 60.06 -48.45 -34.96
C PHE A 4 59.62 -47.77 -36.26
N LYS A 5 58.74 -48.46 -37.02
CA LYS A 5 57.68 -47.82 -37.83
C LYS A 5 56.35 -48.60 -37.91
N SER A 6 56.29 -49.89 -37.53
CA SER A 6 55.03 -50.65 -37.56
C SER A 6 54.07 -50.34 -36.40
N LEU A 7 54.59 -49.91 -35.25
CA LEU A 7 53.77 -49.62 -34.06
C LEU A 7 52.94 -48.32 -34.20
N HIS A 8 53.43 -47.33 -34.94
CA HIS A 8 52.70 -46.07 -35.16
C HIS A 8 51.55 -46.22 -36.16
N LEU A 9 51.66 -47.15 -37.12
CA LEU A 9 50.57 -47.46 -38.04
C LEU A 9 49.46 -48.26 -37.34
N ALA A 10 49.83 -49.15 -36.41
CA ALA A 10 48.87 -49.92 -35.62
C ALA A 10 48.13 -49.05 -34.58
N LEU A 11 48.79 -48.06 -33.96
CA LEU A 11 48.17 -47.13 -33.02
C LEU A 11 47.21 -46.14 -33.70
N LEU A 12 47.49 -45.72 -34.94
CA LEU A 12 46.59 -44.84 -35.70
C LEU A 12 45.32 -45.57 -36.19
N ALA A 13 45.44 -46.87 -36.49
CA ALA A 13 44.30 -47.71 -36.87
C ALA A 13 43.40 -48.04 -35.66
N LEU A 14 43.98 -48.18 -34.45
CA LEU A 14 43.21 -48.51 -33.24
C LEU A 14 42.58 -47.28 -32.57
N SER A 15 43.13 -46.08 -32.78
CA SER A 15 42.54 -44.82 -32.27
C SER A 15 41.29 -44.36 -33.04
N GLY A 16 41.01 -44.92 -34.22
CA GLY A 16 39.80 -44.63 -35.00
C GLY A 16 38.55 -45.42 -34.58
N LEU A 17 38.72 -46.48 -33.77
CA LEU A 17 37.64 -47.42 -33.41
C LEU A 17 37.00 -47.13 -32.04
N CYS A 18 37.44 -46.11 -31.31
CA CYS A 18 36.92 -45.76 -29.97
C CYS A 18 36.33 -44.35 -29.86
N LEU A 19 36.06 -43.69 -30.98
CA LEU A 19 35.22 -42.49 -30.98
C LEU A 19 33.77 -42.93 -30.84
N ASN A 20 33.20 -42.79 -29.64
CA ASN A 20 31.75 -42.74 -29.45
C ASN A 20 31.21 -41.52 -30.19
N THR A 21 30.96 -41.68 -31.48
CA THR A 21 30.04 -40.81 -32.21
C THR A 21 28.64 -41.13 -31.72
N ALA A 22 28.07 -40.21 -30.94
CA ALA A 22 26.63 -40.17 -30.73
C ALA A 22 25.99 -39.80 -32.08
N TYR A 23 25.83 -40.79 -32.95
CA TYR A 23 24.97 -40.68 -34.11
C TYR A 23 23.53 -40.71 -33.58
N ALA A 24 22.87 -39.56 -33.63
CA ALA A 24 21.41 -39.55 -33.76
C ALA A 24 21.11 -40.25 -35.09
N ASN A 25 20.68 -41.52 -35.00
CA ASN A 25 20.35 -42.30 -36.17
C ASN A 25 19.14 -41.63 -36.84
N THR A 26 19.31 -41.13 -38.06
CA THR A 26 18.25 -40.53 -38.87
C THR A 26 17.11 -41.50 -39.15
N SER A 27 17.27 -42.79 -38.82
CA SER A 27 16.24 -43.81 -38.89
C SER A 27 15.22 -43.83 -37.74
N THR A 28 15.36 -42.99 -36.70
CA THR A 28 14.32 -42.84 -35.66
C THR A 28 13.48 -41.58 -35.82
N LEU A 29 13.78 -40.74 -36.82
CA LEU A 29 12.95 -39.61 -37.22
C LEU A 29 12.33 -39.92 -38.57
N THR A 30 11.10 -40.42 -38.55
CA THR A 30 10.30 -40.64 -39.75
C THR A 30 9.72 -39.31 -40.23
N SER A 31 10.09 -38.92 -41.45
CA SER A 31 9.43 -37.84 -42.20
C SER A 31 7.98 -38.24 -42.45
N LEU A 32 7.03 -37.59 -41.79
CA LEU A 32 5.60 -37.72 -42.10
C LEU A 32 5.21 -36.69 -43.15
N THR A 33 4.47 -37.12 -44.16
CA THR A 33 3.78 -36.23 -45.10
C THR A 33 2.61 -35.50 -44.40
N ASP A 34 2.14 -34.37 -44.94
CA ASP A 34 0.99 -33.64 -44.35
C ASP A 34 -0.27 -34.51 -44.20
N THR A 35 -0.43 -35.52 -45.07
CA THR A 35 -1.51 -36.50 -44.98
C THR A 35 -1.32 -37.49 -43.83
N GLU A 36 -0.10 -37.93 -43.56
CA GLU A 36 0.25 -38.80 -42.43
C GLU A 36 0.25 -38.03 -41.09
N MET A 37 0.62 -36.74 -41.13
CA MET A 37 0.55 -35.80 -40.00
C MET A 37 -0.92 -35.55 -39.60
N SER A 38 -1.81 -35.38 -40.57
CA SER A 38 -3.27 -35.27 -40.37
C SER A 38 -3.91 -36.58 -39.86
N ALA A 39 -3.40 -37.74 -40.31
CA ALA A 39 -3.91 -39.04 -39.89
C ALA A 39 -3.48 -39.44 -38.46
N THR A 40 -2.42 -38.82 -37.93
CA THR A 40 -1.93 -39.07 -36.57
C THR A 40 -2.69 -38.20 -35.57
N THR A 41 -3.85 -38.67 -35.10
CA THR A 41 -4.62 -38.04 -34.02
C THR A 41 -3.95 -38.32 -32.66
N GLY A 42 -2.89 -37.58 -32.36
CA GLY A 42 -2.34 -37.44 -31.02
C GLY A 42 -2.67 -36.06 -30.46
N GLN A 43 -3.09 -35.96 -29.20
CA GLN A 43 -3.02 -34.68 -28.49
C GLN A 43 -1.55 -34.30 -28.42
N ALA A 44 -1.13 -33.32 -29.23
CA ALA A 44 0.25 -32.89 -29.26
C ALA A 44 0.56 -32.21 -27.92
N LEU A 45 1.37 -32.87 -27.09
CA LEU A 45 1.79 -32.33 -25.80
C LEU A 45 2.39 -30.92 -25.95
N MET A 46 3.01 -30.62 -27.08
CA MET A 46 3.50 -29.28 -27.41
C MET A 46 2.75 -28.69 -28.59
N SER A 47 2.28 -27.45 -28.45
CA SER A 47 1.60 -26.70 -29.50
C SER A 47 2.41 -25.47 -29.91
N LEU A 48 2.39 -25.14 -31.21
CA LEU A 48 3.07 -23.98 -31.77
C LEU A 48 2.01 -23.05 -32.38
N SER A 49 2.01 -21.78 -32.00
CA SER A 49 1.16 -20.75 -32.60
C SER A 49 1.94 -19.48 -32.90
N TYR A 50 1.51 -18.75 -33.92
CA TYR A 50 2.14 -17.51 -34.36
C TYR A 50 1.10 -16.40 -34.51
N ILE A 51 1.40 -15.21 -33.98
CA ILE A 51 0.62 -13.97 -34.19
C ILE A 51 1.49 -13.04 -35.04
N ALA A 52 1.02 -12.69 -36.23
CA ALA A 52 1.75 -11.84 -37.16
C ALA A 52 1.78 -10.36 -36.69
N PRO A 53 2.78 -9.55 -37.10
CA PRO A 53 2.83 -8.12 -36.79
C PRO A 53 1.61 -7.32 -37.25
N THR A 54 0.96 -7.77 -38.31
CA THR A 54 -0.20 -7.11 -38.93
C THR A 54 -1.54 -7.71 -38.48
N ASP A 55 -1.52 -8.72 -37.60
CA ASP A 55 -2.72 -9.36 -37.09
C ASP A 55 -3.54 -8.37 -36.24
N GLY A 56 -4.87 -8.35 -36.43
CA GLY A 56 -5.77 -7.48 -35.65
C GLY A 56 -5.83 -7.84 -34.16
N ALA A 57 -5.46 -9.07 -33.79
CA ALA A 57 -5.35 -9.52 -32.40
C ALA A 57 -3.99 -9.18 -31.75
N ASN A 58 -3.04 -8.62 -32.51
CA ASN A 58 -1.73 -8.25 -32.00
C ASN A 58 -1.82 -6.97 -31.15
N LEU A 59 -1.85 -7.12 -29.83
CA LEU A 59 -1.96 -6.00 -28.90
C LEU A 59 -0.80 -5.00 -29.02
N GLU A 60 0.40 -5.47 -29.36
CA GLU A 60 1.56 -4.59 -29.56
C GLU A 60 1.38 -3.68 -30.79
N LYS A 61 0.71 -4.16 -31.83
CA LYS A 61 0.34 -3.34 -32.99
C LYS A 61 -0.72 -2.29 -32.65
N LEU A 62 -1.67 -2.64 -31.77
CA LEU A 62 -2.70 -1.71 -31.29
C LEU A 62 -2.11 -0.64 -30.38
N ARG A 63 -1.11 -1.00 -29.56
CA ARG A 63 -0.35 -0.06 -28.72
C ARG A 63 0.53 0.88 -29.55
N ASP A 64 1.25 0.33 -30.52
CA ASP A 64 2.19 1.04 -31.36
C ASP A 64 2.01 0.63 -32.83
N SER A 65 1.34 1.50 -33.58
CA SER A 65 1.03 1.25 -34.99
C SER A 65 2.28 1.17 -35.87
N SER A 66 3.45 1.60 -35.40
CA SER A 66 4.73 1.46 -36.10
C SER A 66 5.46 0.15 -35.77
N SER A 67 4.99 -0.60 -34.77
CA SER A 67 5.62 -1.85 -34.34
C SER A 67 5.52 -2.93 -35.43
N ASN A 68 6.63 -3.65 -35.62
CA ASN A 68 6.74 -4.79 -36.53
C ASN A 68 7.13 -6.06 -35.77
N VAL A 69 6.48 -6.28 -34.63
CA VAL A 69 6.75 -7.41 -33.73
C VAL A 69 5.70 -8.50 -33.90
N GLY A 70 6.14 -9.71 -34.20
CA GLY A 70 5.31 -10.93 -34.19
C GLY A 70 5.63 -11.80 -32.97
N PHE A 71 4.70 -12.67 -32.59
CA PHE A 71 4.81 -13.52 -31.40
C PHE A 71 4.76 -14.99 -31.76
N TYR A 72 5.76 -15.76 -31.32
CA TYR A 72 5.83 -17.21 -31.48
C TYR A 72 5.65 -17.87 -30.12
N LYS A 73 4.56 -18.60 -29.94
CA LYS A 73 4.19 -19.29 -28.70
C LYS A 73 4.42 -20.79 -28.86
N LEU A 74 5.16 -21.35 -27.91
CA LEU A 74 5.33 -22.78 -27.68
C LEU A 74 4.57 -23.14 -26.40
N GLY A 75 3.38 -23.70 -26.55
CA GLY A 75 2.55 -24.17 -25.44
C GLY A 75 2.85 -25.62 -25.08
N LEU A 76 2.65 -25.96 -23.81
CA LEU A 76 2.63 -27.32 -23.29
C LEU A 76 1.22 -27.63 -22.80
N GLU A 77 0.54 -28.60 -23.40
CA GLU A 77 -0.80 -29.04 -22.99
C GLU A 77 -0.71 -29.98 -21.78
N ALA A 78 -0.35 -29.41 -20.63
CA ALA A 78 -0.14 -30.14 -19.39
C ALA A 78 -0.51 -29.34 -18.14
N LYS A 79 -0.73 -30.07 -17.04
CA LYS A 79 -0.74 -29.50 -15.69
C LYS A 79 0.59 -29.80 -15.03
N VAL A 80 1.36 -28.76 -14.74
CA VAL A 80 2.64 -28.86 -14.02
C VAL A 80 2.41 -28.55 -12.56
N GLU A 81 2.78 -29.48 -11.68
CA GLU A 81 2.76 -29.27 -10.25
C GLU A 81 4.17 -28.88 -9.77
N LEU A 82 4.29 -27.72 -9.11
CA LEU A 82 5.55 -27.17 -8.63
C LEU A 82 5.42 -26.74 -7.18
N ASN A 83 6.30 -27.29 -6.33
CA ASN A 83 6.63 -26.70 -5.03
C ASN A 83 8.08 -26.24 -5.09
N ALA A 84 8.33 -24.98 -4.75
CA ALA A 84 9.67 -24.41 -4.77
C ALA A 84 9.91 -23.50 -3.57
N ASN A 85 11.14 -23.53 -3.08
CA ASN A 85 11.67 -22.52 -2.18
C ASN A 85 12.94 -21.94 -2.81
N ILE A 86 13.02 -20.62 -2.86
CA ILE A 86 14.08 -19.87 -3.52
C ILE A 86 14.60 -18.84 -2.53
N ARG A 87 15.83 -19.04 -2.06
CA ARG A 87 16.42 -18.16 -1.03
C ARG A 87 16.56 -16.72 -1.52
N ASN A 88 16.90 -16.57 -2.80
CA ASN A 88 17.13 -15.28 -3.41
C ASN A 88 16.79 -15.33 -4.91
N LEU A 89 15.70 -14.67 -5.31
CA LEU A 89 15.34 -14.49 -6.71
C LEU A 89 15.77 -13.09 -7.13
N GLN A 90 16.83 -13.00 -7.93
CA GLN A 90 17.38 -11.74 -8.43
C GLN A 90 17.45 -11.75 -9.95
N LEU A 91 16.69 -10.85 -10.57
CA LEU A 91 16.58 -10.71 -12.01
C LEU A 91 16.84 -9.27 -12.43
N GLY A 92 17.66 -9.10 -13.46
CA GLY A 92 18.02 -7.77 -13.97
C GLY A 92 18.81 -6.95 -12.96
N CYS A 93 19.68 -7.57 -12.16
CA CYS A 93 20.55 -6.83 -11.24
C CYS A 93 21.81 -6.34 -11.97
N GLY A 94 22.20 -5.08 -11.73
CA GLY A 94 23.44 -4.54 -12.29
C GLY A 94 23.33 -4.09 -13.75
N GLY A 95 24.49 -3.90 -14.40
CA GLY A 95 24.58 -3.56 -15.82
C GLY A 95 23.80 -2.29 -16.17
N ALA A 96 22.82 -2.42 -17.09
CA ALA A 96 21.95 -1.32 -17.52
C ALA A 96 21.11 -0.71 -16.39
N ASN A 97 21.01 -1.40 -15.26
CA ASN A 97 20.18 -1.01 -14.12
C ASN A 97 20.98 -0.33 -13.00
N GLY A 98 22.31 -0.23 -13.15
CA GLY A 98 23.22 0.35 -12.17
C GLY A 98 23.61 -0.62 -11.04
N ALA A 99 24.64 -0.28 -10.26
CA ALA A 99 25.29 -1.19 -9.31
C ALA A 99 24.34 -1.82 -8.26
N ASN A 100 23.25 -1.14 -7.91
CA ASN A 100 22.27 -1.59 -6.92
C ASN A 100 20.84 -1.72 -7.48
N GLY A 101 20.66 -1.60 -8.79
CA GLY A 101 19.35 -1.70 -9.42
C GLY A 101 19.05 -3.14 -9.83
N CYS A 102 18.01 -3.73 -9.27
CA CYS A 102 17.43 -4.99 -9.71
C CYS A 102 16.00 -4.74 -10.19
N ASP A 103 15.63 -5.34 -11.33
CA ASP A 103 14.24 -5.28 -11.80
C ASP A 103 13.34 -6.11 -10.89
N ILE A 104 13.76 -7.32 -10.51
CA ILE A 104 13.05 -8.14 -9.52
C ILE A 104 14.07 -8.64 -8.50
N ASP A 105 13.84 -8.34 -7.23
CA ASP A 105 14.61 -8.87 -6.12
C ASP A 105 13.65 -9.31 -4.99
N ILE A 106 13.58 -10.62 -4.75
CA ILE A 106 12.74 -11.23 -3.73
C ILE A 106 13.59 -12.17 -2.88
N LYS A 107 13.58 -11.95 -1.56
CA LYS A 107 14.25 -12.82 -0.58
C LYS A 107 13.27 -13.84 -0.01
N ASN A 108 13.75 -15.07 0.20
CA ASN A 108 12.99 -16.17 0.79
C ASN A 108 11.62 -16.36 0.11
N LEU A 109 11.63 -16.48 -1.22
CA LEU A 109 10.45 -16.74 -2.02
C LEU A 109 10.05 -18.21 -1.91
N ALA A 110 8.78 -18.50 -1.74
CA ALA A 110 8.24 -19.85 -1.82
C ALA A 110 6.98 -19.90 -2.67
N LEU A 111 6.83 -20.99 -3.42
CA LEU A 111 5.66 -21.30 -4.22
C LEU A 111 5.14 -22.68 -3.78
N SER A 112 3.88 -22.72 -3.37
CA SER A 112 3.20 -23.93 -2.89
C SER A 112 1.78 -24.01 -3.41
N GLY A 113 1.05 -25.07 -3.03
CA GLY A 113 -0.41 -25.10 -3.22
C GLY A 113 -1.10 -23.94 -2.50
N LEU A 114 -2.34 -23.67 -2.91
CA LEU A 114 -3.21 -22.69 -2.27
C LEU A 114 -3.50 -23.07 -0.81
N ASN A 115 -3.78 -22.07 0.00
CA ASN A 115 -4.24 -22.25 1.37
C ASN A 115 -5.66 -22.83 1.42
N ASP A 116 -5.93 -23.66 2.42
CA ASP A 116 -7.25 -24.26 2.67
C ASP A 116 -8.25 -23.28 3.30
N GLY A 117 -7.73 -22.23 3.94
CA GLY A 117 -8.54 -21.21 4.60
C GLY A 117 -7.68 -20.08 5.13
N THR A 118 -8.29 -19.21 5.93
CA THR A 118 -7.58 -18.13 6.62
C THR A 118 -7.94 -18.13 8.11
N VAL A 119 -7.05 -17.59 8.94
CA VAL A 119 -7.32 -17.41 10.36
C VAL A 119 -8.49 -16.43 10.54
N ALA A 120 -9.53 -16.86 11.24
CA ALA A 120 -10.77 -16.08 11.36
C ALA A 120 -10.67 -14.89 12.33
N THR A 121 -9.90 -15.00 13.42
CA THR A 121 -9.79 -13.97 14.46
C THR A 121 -8.41 -13.96 15.11
N GLY A 122 -8.06 -12.86 15.77
CA GLY A 122 -6.82 -12.73 16.54
C GLY A 122 -5.66 -12.08 15.77
N PRO A 123 -4.43 -12.14 16.30
CA PRO A 123 -3.29 -11.37 15.79
C PRO A 123 -2.85 -11.71 14.35
N GLN A 124 -3.27 -12.88 13.84
CA GLN A 124 -2.94 -13.37 12.49
C GLN A 124 -4.18 -13.44 11.59
N GLN A 125 -5.25 -12.69 11.93
CA GLN A 125 -6.50 -12.71 11.17
C GLN A 125 -6.24 -12.44 9.69
N GLY A 126 -6.78 -13.30 8.83
CA GLY A 126 -6.62 -13.25 7.38
C GLY A 126 -5.39 -14.00 6.86
N SER A 127 -4.47 -14.45 7.71
CA SER A 127 -3.30 -15.22 7.26
C SER A 127 -3.68 -16.65 6.85
N PRO A 128 -2.93 -17.25 5.90
CA PRO A 128 -3.26 -18.54 5.31
C PRO A 128 -3.14 -19.69 6.33
N THR A 129 -4.12 -20.60 6.29
CA THR A 129 -4.13 -21.86 7.05
C THR A 129 -4.08 -23.06 6.10
N PHE A 130 -3.49 -24.16 6.58
CA PHE A 130 -3.37 -25.42 5.84
C PHE A 130 -3.84 -26.57 6.72
N ASN A 131 -4.58 -27.53 6.16
CA ASN A 131 -5.08 -28.73 6.84
C ASN A 131 -3.98 -29.79 7.07
N GLY A 132 -2.75 -29.52 6.61
CA GLY A 132 -1.56 -30.33 6.79
C GLY A 132 -0.28 -29.49 6.62
N GLU A 133 0.84 -30.14 6.31
CA GLU A 133 2.10 -29.43 6.04
C GLU A 133 2.04 -28.73 4.68
N ARG A 134 2.27 -27.42 4.66
CA ARG A 134 2.32 -26.61 3.42
C ARG A 134 3.32 -27.20 2.41
N ALA A 135 4.44 -27.72 2.89
CA ALA A 135 5.49 -28.36 2.10
C ALA A 135 5.03 -29.60 1.31
N ALA A 136 3.89 -30.20 1.69
CA ALA A 136 3.29 -31.32 0.97
C ALA A 136 2.36 -30.89 -0.18
N THR A 137 2.17 -29.58 -0.37
CA THR A 137 1.27 -29.03 -1.40
C THR A 137 2.07 -28.45 -2.56
N SER A 138 1.53 -28.52 -3.79
CA SER A 138 2.17 -27.97 -4.99
C SER A 138 1.27 -26.95 -5.67
N ALA A 139 1.86 -25.88 -6.20
CA ALA A 139 1.16 -24.98 -7.10
C ALA A 139 0.85 -25.72 -8.40
N LYS A 140 -0.33 -25.47 -8.98
CA LYS A 140 -0.76 -26.03 -10.26
C LYS A 140 -0.62 -24.97 -11.33
N ILE A 141 0.18 -25.26 -12.35
CA ILE A 141 0.42 -24.41 -13.50
C ILE A 141 -0.22 -25.11 -14.70
N THR A 142 -1.34 -24.58 -15.17
CA THR A 142 -2.12 -25.18 -16.26
C THR A 142 -1.74 -24.54 -17.59
N ASN A 143 -1.43 -25.40 -18.57
CA ASN A 143 -1.05 -25.03 -19.93
C ASN A 143 0.09 -23.99 -19.97
N PRO A 144 1.25 -24.27 -19.36
CA PRO A 144 2.39 -23.36 -19.41
C PRO A 144 2.89 -23.19 -20.85
N PHE A 145 3.45 -22.03 -21.15
CA PHE A 145 3.99 -21.72 -22.46
C PHE A 145 5.18 -20.77 -22.40
N LEU A 146 6.06 -20.91 -23.38
CA LEU A 146 7.15 -19.97 -23.68
C LEU A 146 6.76 -19.21 -24.95
N GLU A 147 6.86 -17.88 -24.92
CA GLU A 147 6.56 -17.05 -26.08
C GLU A 147 7.69 -16.08 -26.37
N PHE A 148 8.08 -15.97 -27.64
CA PHE A 148 9.11 -15.06 -28.13
C PHE A 148 8.50 -13.90 -28.91
N ALA A 149 8.94 -12.70 -28.60
CA ALA A 149 8.65 -11.50 -29.38
C ALA A 149 9.79 -11.29 -30.39
N ILE A 150 9.44 -11.31 -31.68
CA ILE A 150 10.41 -11.19 -32.78
C ILE A 150 10.09 -9.93 -33.59
N ASN A 151 11.05 -9.02 -33.65
CA ASN A 151 10.99 -7.85 -34.51
C ASN A 151 11.39 -8.22 -35.94
N ASN A 152 10.68 -7.68 -36.93
CA ASN A 152 10.84 -8.00 -38.35
C ASN A 152 10.83 -9.51 -38.65
N PRO A 153 9.78 -10.25 -38.25
CA PRO A 153 9.75 -11.70 -38.43
C PRO A 153 9.87 -12.12 -39.90
N ASP A 154 9.40 -11.30 -40.84
CA ASP A 154 9.42 -11.62 -42.27
C ASP A 154 10.75 -11.33 -42.98
N SER A 155 11.72 -10.72 -42.30
CA SER A 155 13.02 -10.33 -42.89
C SER A 155 14.18 -11.05 -42.21
N ALA A 156 14.76 -12.05 -42.89
CA ALA A 156 15.86 -12.84 -42.32
C ALA A 156 17.10 -12.02 -41.93
N SER A 157 17.37 -10.88 -42.58
CA SER A 157 18.54 -10.03 -42.31
C SER A 157 18.34 -9.05 -41.15
N SER A 158 17.10 -8.76 -40.77
CA SER A 158 16.77 -7.81 -39.70
C SER A 158 15.89 -8.41 -38.60
N ARG A 159 15.71 -9.74 -38.61
CA ARG A 159 14.98 -10.50 -37.60
C ARG A 159 15.75 -10.47 -36.29
N GLU A 160 15.09 -10.00 -35.24
CA GLU A 160 15.69 -9.84 -33.91
C GLU A 160 14.71 -10.31 -32.82
N VAL A 161 15.20 -11.10 -31.86
CA VAL A 161 14.42 -11.42 -30.66
C VAL A 161 14.47 -10.20 -29.74
N VAL A 162 13.32 -9.56 -29.53
CA VAL A 162 13.19 -8.36 -28.67
C VAL A 162 12.65 -8.69 -27.28
N GLY A 163 12.23 -9.93 -27.05
CA GLY A 163 11.91 -10.43 -25.72
C GLY A 163 11.43 -11.88 -25.72
N PHE A 164 11.31 -12.43 -24.52
CA PHE A 164 10.63 -13.69 -24.27
C PHE A 164 9.82 -13.61 -22.98
N ARG A 165 8.77 -14.43 -22.87
CA ARG A 165 8.03 -14.63 -21.64
C ARG A 165 7.76 -16.08 -21.34
N LEU A 166 7.80 -16.41 -20.06
CA LEU A 166 7.27 -17.65 -19.50
C LEU A 166 5.91 -17.33 -18.90
N SER A 167 4.88 -18.07 -19.29
CA SER A 167 3.51 -17.78 -18.91
C SER A 167 2.71 -19.08 -18.75
N ALA A 168 1.50 -18.97 -18.23
CA ALA A 168 0.53 -20.04 -18.15
C ALA A 168 -0.88 -19.51 -18.36
N GLU A 169 -1.79 -20.39 -18.77
CA GLU A 169 -3.21 -20.04 -18.86
C GLU A 169 -3.78 -19.75 -17.47
N ALA A 170 -3.45 -20.59 -16.49
CA ALA A 170 -3.87 -20.42 -15.11
C ALA A 170 -2.80 -20.91 -14.14
N ILE A 171 -2.55 -20.12 -13.10
CA ILE A 171 -1.68 -20.45 -11.97
C ILE A 171 -2.53 -20.51 -10.70
N GLU A 172 -2.55 -21.67 -10.06
CA GLU A 172 -3.19 -21.90 -8.77
C GLU A 172 -2.13 -22.23 -7.71
N GLY A 173 -1.83 -21.28 -6.84
CA GLY A 173 -0.83 -21.49 -5.80
C GLY A 173 -0.73 -20.33 -4.83
N LEU A 174 -0.02 -20.51 -3.73
CA LEU A 174 0.36 -19.42 -2.84
C LEU A 174 1.82 -19.06 -3.11
N LEU A 175 2.02 -17.84 -3.63
CA LEU A 175 3.34 -17.22 -3.67
C LEU A 175 3.55 -16.51 -2.34
N SER A 176 4.61 -16.86 -1.62
CA SER A 176 4.99 -16.14 -0.41
C SER A 176 6.40 -15.57 -0.51
N ALA A 177 6.60 -14.36 0.00
CA ALA A 177 7.89 -13.71 0.07
C ALA A 177 8.24 -13.41 1.52
N GLY A 178 9.48 -13.68 1.90
CA GLY A 178 9.96 -13.45 3.25
C GLY A 178 9.64 -14.58 4.25
N LEU A 179 10.13 -14.43 5.47
CA LEU A 179 10.04 -15.40 6.56
C LEU A 179 9.23 -14.88 7.74
N GLU A 180 9.27 -13.57 7.97
CA GLU A 180 8.64 -12.94 9.13
C GLU A 180 7.84 -11.71 8.71
N ASN A 181 6.66 -11.54 9.29
CA ASN A 181 5.87 -10.33 9.16
C ASN A 181 6.35 -9.33 10.23
N LEU A 182 7.36 -8.52 9.92
CA LEU A 182 7.92 -7.53 10.84
C LEU A 182 7.20 -6.18 10.72
N SER A 183 7.28 -5.36 11.78
CA SER A 183 6.79 -3.97 11.75
C SER A 183 7.77 -2.98 11.12
N THR A 184 8.96 -3.45 10.73
CA THR A 184 10.04 -2.65 10.14
C THR A 184 10.49 -3.28 8.82
N ILE A 185 10.80 -2.42 7.84
CA ILE A 185 11.30 -2.87 6.53
C ILE A 185 12.63 -3.60 6.69
N SER A 186 12.73 -4.81 6.16
CA SER A 186 13.95 -5.61 6.13
C SER A 186 14.66 -5.50 4.78
N THR A 187 15.97 -5.29 4.79
CA THR A 187 16.79 -5.35 3.55
C THR A 187 17.18 -6.78 3.15
N THR A 188 16.78 -7.78 3.95
CA THR A 188 17.22 -9.17 3.81
C THR A 188 16.07 -10.17 3.72
N ASP A 189 14.83 -9.69 3.74
CA ASP A 189 13.63 -10.52 3.77
C ASP A 189 12.50 -9.89 2.96
N GLY A 190 11.66 -10.68 2.27
CA GLY A 190 10.53 -10.17 1.48
C GLY A 190 10.92 -9.57 0.12
N ILE A 191 9.96 -8.90 -0.53
CA ILE A 191 10.15 -8.25 -1.83
C ILE A 191 10.95 -6.95 -1.64
N GLN A 192 12.13 -6.88 -2.26
CA GLN A 192 13.03 -5.72 -2.18
C GLN A 192 12.79 -4.75 -3.34
N SER A 193 12.52 -5.28 -4.53
CA SER A 193 12.28 -4.52 -5.75
C SER A 193 11.39 -5.35 -6.68
N LEU A 194 10.40 -4.70 -7.31
CA LEU A 194 9.54 -5.33 -8.29
C LEU A 194 9.26 -4.42 -9.48
N SER A 195 9.73 -4.82 -10.65
CA SER A 195 9.27 -4.35 -11.96
C SER A 195 8.13 -5.25 -12.40
N GLY A 196 6.94 -4.70 -12.57
CA GLY A 196 5.78 -5.53 -12.87
C GLY A 196 4.45 -4.81 -12.89
N TYR A 197 3.42 -5.62 -13.11
CA TYR A 197 2.01 -5.24 -13.14
C TYR A 197 1.21 -6.16 -12.21
N LEU A 198 0.51 -5.56 -11.25
CA LEU A 198 -0.33 -6.23 -10.27
C LEU A 198 -1.67 -5.52 -10.19
N GLN A 199 -2.74 -6.27 -10.06
CA GLN A 199 -4.05 -5.75 -9.72
C GLN A 199 -4.42 -6.21 -8.32
N LEU A 200 -4.90 -5.30 -7.49
CA LEU A 200 -5.52 -5.64 -6.21
C LEU A 200 -7.03 -5.59 -6.39
N ALA A 201 -7.71 -6.65 -5.95
CA ALA A 201 -9.16 -6.74 -5.93
C ALA A 201 -9.77 -5.71 -4.95
N ASN A 202 -11.06 -5.85 -4.68
CA ASN A 202 -11.73 -5.00 -3.68
C ASN A 202 -11.05 -5.14 -2.32
N LEU A 203 -10.70 -4.01 -1.71
CA LEU A 203 -10.04 -3.98 -0.41
C LEU A 203 -11.06 -3.69 0.67
N SER A 204 -11.00 -4.41 1.78
CA SER A 204 -11.79 -4.12 2.96
C SER A 204 -10.97 -4.40 4.21
N GLY A 205 -11.25 -3.66 5.27
CA GLY A 205 -10.41 -3.74 6.45
C GLY A 205 -10.82 -2.80 7.56
N GLN A 206 -9.96 -2.73 8.57
CA GLN A 206 -10.05 -1.75 9.64
C GLN A 206 -8.66 -1.28 10.05
N VAL A 207 -8.56 0.00 10.38
CA VAL A 207 -7.35 0.60 10.93
C VAL A 207 -7.67 1.14 12.31
N SER A 208 -6.77 0.87 13.25
CA SER A 208 -6.86 1.45 14.58
C SER A 208 -5.89 2.62 14.74
N THR A 209 -6.28 3.68 15.43
CA THR A 209 -5.42 4.79 15.84
C THR A 209 -5.10 4.71 17.33
N ALA A 210 -4.00 5.34 17.75
CA ALA A 210 -3.70 5.53 19.16
C ALA A 210 -4.49 6.74 19.70
N PRO A 211 -4.88 6.75 20.99
CA PRO A 211 -5.36 7.97 21.63
C PRO A 211 -4.31 9.06 21.57
N THR A 212 -4.74 10.31 21.46
CA THR A 212 -3.84 11.46 21.30
C THR A 212 -4.40 12.71 21.97
N THR A 213 -3.57 13.75 22.05
CA THR A 213 -3.94 15.08 22.54
C THR A 213 -3.92 16.07 21.39
N PHE A 214 -5.09 16.58 21.03
CA PHE A 214 -5.30 17.61 20.01
C PHE A 214 -5.16 19.02 20.60
N GLY A 215 -4.79 20.02 19.79
CA GLY A 215 -4.79 21.43 20.17
C GLY A 215 -3.58 21.88 21.00
N ALA A 216 -2.75 20.95 21.47
CA ALA A 216 -1.53 21.27 22.22
C ALA A 216 -0.32 21.52 21.31
N ALA A 217 -0.21 20.83 20.16
CA ALA A 217 1.00 20.89 19.33
C ALA A 217 1.07 22.14 18.43
N GLY A 218 2.28 22.69 18.31
CA GLY A 218 2.63 23.80 17.40
C GLY A 218 3.76 24.67 17.93
N ALA A 219 4.22 25.66 17.16
CA ALA A 219 5.27 26.61 17.57
C ALA A 219 4.71 27.83 18.33
N SER A 220 5.58 28.59 18.99
CA SER A 220 5.25 29.92 19.54
C SER A 220 4.94 30.89 18.39
N GLY A 221 3.67 31.25 18.21
CA GLY A 221 3.18 32.00 17.03
C GLY A 221 2.34 31.17 16.04
N CYS A 222 1.97 29.94 16.43
CA CYS A 222 1.00 29.12 15.73
C CYS A 222 -0.33 29.88 15.53
N ALA A 223 -0.77 29.95 14.27
CA ALA A 223 -1.99 30.63 13.86
C ALA A 223 -3.09 29.63 13.51
N ALA A 224 -4.32 29.87 13.96
CA ALA A 224 -5.48 29.16 13.47
C ALA A 224 -5.78 29.64 12.04
N VAL A 225 -5.87 28.73 11.08
CA VAL A 225 -6.17 29.05 9.69
C VAL A 225 -7.55 28.54 9.34
N VAL A 226 -8.45 29.43 8.92
CA VAL A 226 -9.85 29.06 8.64
C VAL A 226 -9.90 28.06 7.48
N GLY A 227 -10.39 26.85 7.74
CA GLY A 227 -10.63 25.82 6.73
C GLY A 227 -9.38 25.16 6.14
N GLN A 228 -8.17 25.45 6.64
CA GLN A 228 -6.92 24.92 6.09
C GLN A 228 -5.95 24.46 7.19
N ALA A 229 -5.05 23.55 6.82
CA ALA A 229 -3.95 23.14 7.70
C ALA A 229 -2.84 24.20 7.76
N ASN A 230 -2.19 24.29 8.91
CA ASN A 230 -1.03 25.16 9.12
C ASN A 230 0.20 24.37 9.60
N GLY A 231 0.88 23.64 8.71
CA GLY A 231 2.05 22.84 9.09
C GLY A 231 1.73 21.88 10.23
N SER A 232 2.39 22.05 11.40
CA SER A 232 2.14 21.26 12.62
C SER A 232 1.27 21.97 13.66
N CYS A 233 0.75 23.16 13.35
CA CYS A 233 -0.04 24.00 14.24
C CYS A 233 -1.46 23.45 14.40
N GLN A 234 -1.90 23.31 15.65
CA GLN A 234 -3.24 22.81 16.00
C GLN A 234 -4.10 23.88 16.70
N ALA A 235 -3.76 25.17 16.54
CA ALA A 235 -4.57 26.25 17.07
C ALA A 235 -5.94 26.31 16.38
N ILE A 236 -6.97 26.62 17.17
CA ILE A 236 -8.34 26.81 16.70
C ILE A 236 -8.81 28.23 17.00
N ALA A 237 -9.76 28.71 16.21
CA ALA A 237 -10.45 29.97 16.47
C ALA A 237 -11.96 29.81 16.32
N GLY A 238 -12.72 30.73 16.91
CA GLY A 238 -14.18 30.72 16.82
C GLY A 238 -14.79 32.01 17.34
N LYS A 239 -16.11 32.03 17.49
CA LYS A 239 -16.86 33.20 17.96
C LYS A 239 -17.55 32.91 19.29
N ILE A 240 -17.60 33.92 20.14
CA ILE A 240 -18.33 33.92 21.39
C ILE A 240 -19.30 35.11 21.43
N ASP A 241 -20.41 34.93 22.13
CA ASP A 241 -21.32 36.01 22.49
C ASP A 241 -21.44 36.10 24.01
N SER A 242 -20.89 37.15 24.60
CA SER A 242 -20.85 37.35 26.04
C SER A 242 -21.85 38.39 26.50
N THR A 243 -22.61 38.08 27.56
CA THR A 243 -23.55 39.05 28.17
C THR A 243 -22.83 40.29 28.74
N VAL A 244 -21.55 40.18 29.11
CA VAL A 244 -20.73 41.28 29.66
C VAL A 244 -19.85 41.90 28.57
N GLY A 245 -19.49 41.11 27.56
CA GLY A 245 -18.50 41.44 26.55
C GLY A 245 -19.04 41.84 25.18
N GLY A 246 -20.31 41.54 24.90
CA GLY A 246 -20.83 41.43 23.54
C GLY A 246 -20.10 40.36 22.72
N GLN A 247 -20.27 40.42 21.40
CA GLN A 247 -19.70 39.46 20.46
C GLN A 247 -18.19 39.65 20.29
N ARG A 248 -17.41 38.57 20.33
CA ARG A 248 -15.95 38.54 20.11
C ARG A 248 -15.52 37.29 19.37
N GLY A 249 -14.37 37.35 18.71
CA GLY A 249 -13.67 36.14 18.28
C GLY A 249 -12.70 35.67 19.36
N PHE A 250 -12.25 34.42 19.27
CA PHE A 250 -11.14 33.91 20.05
C PHE A 250 -10.19 33.10 19.18
N VAL A 251 -8.94 32.97 19.64
CA VAL A 251 -7.92 32.08 19.06
C VAL A 251 -7.16 31.38 20.19
N SER A 252 -6.92 30.09 20.06
CA SER A 252 -6.23 29.30 21.07
C SER A 252 -4.70 29.34 20.92
N TYR A 253 -4.01 29.39 22.05
CA TYR A 253 -2.59 29.10 22.15
C TYR A 253 -2.30 27.60 22.02
N THR A 254 -1.06 27.25 21.69
CA THR A 254 -0.49 25.90 21.83
C THR A 254 0.31 25.77 23.12
N SER A 255 0.67 24.54 23.49
CA SER A 255 1.49 24.27 24.68
C SER A 255 2.91 24.86 24.59
N ALA A 256 3.39 25.18 23.38
CA ALA A 256 4.66 25.88 23.18
C ALA A 256 4.58 27.39 23.51
N ALA A 257 3.38 27.97 23.50
CA ALA A 257 3.16 29.39 23.76
C ALA A 257 2.55 29.66 25.15
N SER A 258 1.79 28.69 25.70
CA SER A 258 1.18 28.81 27.03
C SER A 258 1.15 27.45 27.72
N SER A 259 1.65 27.38 28.97
CA SER A 259 1.56 26.17 29.81
C SER A 259 0.13 25.83 30.22
N ASP A 260 -0.79 26.77 30.08
CA ASP A 260 -2.21 26.60 30.40
C ASP A 260 -2.98 25.92 29.26
N THR A 261 -2.38 25.79 28.07
CA THR A 261 -2.87 24.90 27.02
C THR A 261 -2.40 23.49 27.30
N LEU A 262 -3.29 22.69 27.87
CA LEU A 262 -3.08 21.27 28.10
C LEU A 262 -3.45 20.44 26.86
N GLY A 263 -4.41 20.92 26.06
CA GLY A 263 -4.94 20.25 24.88
C GLY A 263 -6.26 19.53 25.14
N ILE A 264 -6.74 18.81 24.13
CA ILE A 264 -8.02 18.10 24.11
C ILE A 264 -7.75 16.62 23.89
N SER A 265 -8.21 15.78 24.81
CA SER A 265 -8.06 14.33 24.72
C SER A 265 -8.98 13.73 23.65
N VAL A 266 -8.38 12.93 22.76
CA VAL A 266 -9.05 12.24 21.67
C VAL A 266 -8.85 10.72 21.85
N PRO A 267 -9.93 9.92 21.85
CA PRO A 267 -9.81 8.46 21.98
C PRO A 267 -9.10 7.83 20.78
N GLY A 268 -8.49 6.67 20.99
CA GLY A 268 -8.12 5.77 19.90
C GLY A 268 -9.38 5.24 19.20
N LEU A 269 -9.37 5.25 17.88
CA LEU A 269 -10.52 4.87 17.06
C LEU A 269 -10.18 3.63 16.24
N THR A 270 -11.14 2.74 16.05
CA THR A 270 -11.05 1.67 15.06
C THR A 270 -12.04 1.98 13.96
N VAL A 271 -11.53 2.22 12.76
CA VAL A 271 -12.33 2.70 11.65
C VAL A 271 -12.30 1.68 10.52
N PRO A 272 -13.44 1.13 10.09
CA PRO A 272 -13.51 0.25 8.95
C PRO A 272 -13.36 1.05 7.65
N PHE A 273 -12.81 0.42 6.62
CA PHE A 273 -12.74 0.97 5.28
C PHE A 273 -13.11 -0.08 4.23
N THR A 274 -13.61 0.39 3.09
CA THR A 274 -13.91 -0.43 1.91
C THR A 274 -13.54 0.33 0.65
N LYS A 275 -12.86 -0.33 -0.28
CA LYS A 275 -12.58 0.15 -1.63
C LYS A 275 -13.11 -0.87 -2.62
N ASN A 276 -14.23 -0.53 -3.28
CA ASN A 276 -14.93 -1.40 -4.23
C ASN A 276 -14.41 -1.24 -5.68
N SER A 277 -13.15 -0.89 -5.83
CA SER A 277 -12.51 -0.69 -7.12
C SER A 277 -11.13 -1.33 -7.16
N VAL A 278 -10.82 -1.95 -8.31
CA VAL A 278 -9.51 -2.54 -8.56
C VAL A 278 -8.43 -1.47 -8.50
N SER A 279 -7.35 -1.76 -7.79
CA SER A 279 -6.17 -0.88 -7.73
C SER A 279 -5.04 -1.50 -8.53
N VAL A 280 -4.55 -0.77 -9.53
CA VAL A 280 -3.43 -1.21 -10.37
C VAL A 280 -2.13 -0.70 -9.77
N ILE A 281 -1.19 -1.62 -9.53
CA ILE A 281 0.17 -1.35 -9.08
C ILE A 281 1.10 -1.76 -10.22
N SER A 282 1.64 -0.78 -10.94
CA SER A 282 2.49 -1.01 -12.10
C SER A 282 3.64 -0.02 -12.15
N GLY A 283 4.83 -0.51 -12.50
CA GLY A 283 6.03 0.32 -12.57
C GLY A 283 7.33 -0.48 -12.63
N ASN A 284 8.44 0.24 -12.79
CA ASN A 284 9.79 -0.31 -12.77
C ASN A 284 10.39 -0.20 -11.37
N ARG A 285 10.98 -1.29 -10.86
CA ARG A 285 11.75 -1.35 -9.61
C ARG A 285 11.03 -0.70 -8.43
N MET A 286 9.73 -0.99 -8.34
CA MET A 286 8.90 -0.49 -7.26
C MET A 286 9.39 -1.09 -5.95
N THR A 287 9.45 -0.26 -4.92
CA THR A 287 9.73 -0.69 -3.54
C THR A 287 8.50 -0.57 -2.65
N SER A 288 7.44 0.07 -3.14
CA SER A 288 6.17 0.27 -2.43
C SER A 288 4.96 0.16 -3.37
N ALA A 289 3.84 -0.29 -2.82
CA ALA A 289 2.53 -0.26 -3.46
C ALA A 289 1.72 0.91 -2.88
N VAL A 290 1.18 1.76 -3.76
CA VAL A 290 0.36 2.92 -3.36
C VAL A 290 -1.09 2.70 -3.75
N VAL A 291 -1.98 2.74 -2.78
CA VAL A 291 -3.43 2.64 -2.97
C VAL A 291 -4.08 3.94 -2.50
N ASN A 292 -4.62 4.72 -3.44
CA ASN A 292 -5.26 6.01 -3.19
C ASN A 292 -6.79 5.89 -3.14
N ASN A 293 -7.44 7.01 -2.76
CA ASN A 293 -8.87 7.24 -2.87
C ASN A 293 -9.71 6.29 -2.00
N ILE A 294 -9.25 6.06 -0.77
CA ILE A 294 -10.00 5.29 0.23
C ILE A 294 -10.75 6.27 1.11
N ASN A 295 -12.04 6.43 0.80
CA ASN A 295 -12.90 7.36 1.53
C ASN A 295 -13.43 6.70 2.79
N VAL A 296 -13.23 7.36 3.92
CA VAL A 296 -13.62 6.90 5.24
C VAL A 296 -14.32 8.03 5.97
N THR A 297 -15.46 7.74 6.60
CA THR A 297 -16.17 8.72 7.43
C THR A 297 -16.16 8.26 8.87
N VAL A 298 -15.64 9.11 9.77
CA VAL A 298 -15.69 8.91 11.21
C VAL A 298 -16.92 9.66 11.73
N PRO A 299 -17.96 8.94 12.23
CA PRO A 299 -19.23 9.58 12.55
C PRO A 299 -19.13 10.51 13.76
N HIS A 300 -18.44 10.07 14.82
CA HIS A 300 -18.32 10.82 16.08
C HIS A 300 -16.94 10.61 16.72
N ILE A 301 -16.32 11.69 17.16
CA ILE A 301 -15.09 11.71 17.96
C ILE A 301 -15.40 12.45 19.26
N ALA A 302 -15.18 11.80 20.40
CA ALA A 302 -15.31 12.47 21.70
C ALA A 302 -14.15 13.45 21.93
N LEU A 303 -14.47 14.67 22.36
CA LEU A 303 -13.50 15.75 22.67
C LEU A 303 -13.29 15.95 24.18
N ASP A 304 -13.70 14.95 24.97
CA ASP A 304 -13.41 14.85 26.39
C ASP A 304 -13.39 13.37 26.75
N CYS A 305 -12.27 12.70 26.45
CA CYS A 305 -12.19 11.26 26.59
C CYS A 305 -12.44 10.80 28.05
N ALA A 306 -11.98 11.57 29.04
CA ALA A 306 -12.05 11.21 30.45
C ALA A 306 -13.47 11.29 31.05
N ARG A 307 -14.35 12.18 30.53
CA ARG A 307 -15.72 12.37 31.07
C ARG A 307 -16.83 12.13 30.04
N SER A 308 -16.48 11.69 28.83
CA SER A 308 -17.47 11.38 27.80
C SER A 308 -18.15 10.04 28.06
N ASN A 309 -19.47 10.00 27.88
CA ASN A 309 -20.24 8.76 27.80
C ASN A 309 -20.13 8.07 26.41
N ARG A 310 -19.39 8.67 25.47
CA ARG A 310 -19.20 8.19 24.09
C ARG A 310 -17.82 7.58 23.83
N ALA A 311 -16.96 7.46 24.83
CA ALA A 311 -15.67 6.76 24.76
C ALA A 311 -15.50 5.85 25.97
N SER A 312 -14.89 4.68 25.80
CA SER A 312 -14.53 3.80 26.92
C SER A 312 -13.22 4.25 27.56
N ALA A 313 -13.05 4.03 28.86
CA ALA A 313 -11.80 4.35 29.57
C ALA A 313 -10.56 3.70 28.91
N ALA A 314 -10.72 2.49 28.35
CA ALA A 314 -9.67 1.80 27.62
C ALA A 314 -9.31 2.47 26.28
N ALA A 315 -10.28 3.04 25.56
CA ALA A 315 -10.04 3.77 24.32
C ALA A 315 -9.27 5.09 24.55
N CYS A 316 -9.30 5.62 25.78
CA CYS A 316 -8.52 6.79 26.19
C CYS A 316 -7.06 6.46 26.55
N GLY A 317 -6.72 5.18 26.73
CA GLY A 317 -5.36 4.75 27.11
C GLY A 317 -4.83 5.47 28.35
N ASN A 318 -3.58 5.95 28.28
CA ASN A 318 -2.95 6.76 29.32
C ASN A 318 -3.21 8.27 29.17
N ALA A 319 -4.17 8.69 28.33
CA ALA A 319 -4.57 10.10 28.32
C ALA A 319 -4.93 10.50 29.76
N PRO A 320 -4.37 11.59 30.33
CA PRO A 320 -4.28 11.70 31.79
C PRO A 320 -5.66 11.86 32.43
N THR A 321 -6.25 10.77 32.94
CA THR A 321 -7.66 10.73 33.34
C THR A 321 -7.96 11.35 34.71
N SER A 322 -6.94 11.62 35.54
CA SER A 322 -7.14 12.09 36.91
C SER A 322 -6.85 13.57 37.14
N ASN A 323 -6.07 14.24 36.28
CA ASN A 323 -5.69 15.66 36.42
C ASN A 323 -5.59 16.44 35.09
N PHE A 324 -5.92 15.85 33.94
CA PHE A 324 -5.94 16.56 32.66
C PHE A 324 -7.27 17.27 32.47
N VAL A 325 -7.20 18.59 32.46
CA VAL A 325 -8.34 19.44 32.14
C VAL A 325 -8.26 19.66 30.63
N ASN A 326 -9.24 19.19 29.83
CA ASN A 326 -9.26 19.38 28.37
C ASN A 326 -9.34 20.87 28.02
N GLN A 327 -8.22 21.56 28.09
CA GLN A 327 -8.13 23.00 28.26
C GLN A 327 -7.19 23.61 27.22
N LEU A 328 -7.65 24.70 26.63
CA LEU A 328 -6.87 25.57 25.76
C LEU A 328 -6.85 26.97 26.38
N SER A 329 -5.66 27.56 26.50
CA SER A 329 -5.56 29.00 26.72
C SER A 329 -5.95 29.73 25.43
N VAL A 330 -6.65 30.85 25.53
CA VAL A 330 -7.16 31.61 24.37
C VAL A 330 -6.93 33.12 24.54
N ASP A 331 -6.71 33.79 23.41
CA ASP A 331 -6.79 35.23 23.27
C ASP A 331 -8.12 35.61 22.62
N LEU A 332 -8.65 36.77 23.01
CA LEU A 332 -9.77 37.39 22.30
C LEU A 332 -9.26 38.16 21.09
N ILE A 333 -10.00 38.08 19.99
CA ILE A 333 -9.75 38.81 18.75
C ILE A 333 -11.02 39.57 18.33
N GLN A 334 -10.87 40.44 17.33
CA GLN A 334 -11.99 41.16 16.75
C GLN A 334 -13.09 40.19 16.29
N TYR A 335 -14.35 40.54 16.54
CA TYR A 335 -15.48 39.81 15.97
C TYR A 335 -15.57 40.11 14.47
N GLY A 336 -15.67 39.08 13.64
CA GLY A 336 -15.79 39.25 12.20
C GLY A 336 -16.04 37.94 11.47
N ASN A 337 -16.43 38.07 10.21
CA ASN A 337 -16.51 36.95 9.29
C ASN A 337 -15.17 36.80 8.58
N TYR A 338 -14.47 35.71 8.84
CA TYR A 338 -13.15 35.43 8.27
C TYR A 338 -13.27 34.42 7.13
N PRO A 339 -12.86 34.77 5.90
CA PRO A 339 -12.90 33.83 4.78
C PRO A 339 -11.90 32.68 4.96
N ASP A 340 -12.10 31.59 4.22
CA ASP A 340 -11.18 30.46 4.16
C ASP A 340 -9.74 30.92 3.82
N GLY A 341 -8.75 30.35 4.50
CA GLY A 341 -7.35 30.71 4.38
C GLY A 341 -6.91 31.90 5.24
N THR A 342 -7.83 32.55 5.96
CA THR A 342 -7.45 33.62 6.91
C THR A 342 -6.64 33.05 8.07
N SER A 343 -5.49 33.67 8.34
CA SER A 343 -4.62 33.34 9.46
C SER A 343 -4.95 34.22 10.67
N LEU A 344 -5.27 33.59 11.80
CA LEU A 344 -5.62 34.23 13.06
C LEU A 344 -4.59 33.84 14.11
N THR A 345 -3.81 34.81 14.59
CA THR A 345 -2.73 34.59 15.55
C THR A 345 -3.11 35.11 16.92
N THR A 346 -2.67 34.40 17.96
CA THR A 346 -2.59 34.96 19.32
C THR A 346 -1.68 36.18 19.30
N ASN A 347 -2.10 37.28 19.93
CA ASN A 347 -1.37 38.55 19.93
C ASN A 347 -0.59 38.76 21.24
N GLY A 348 -0.67 37.81 22.19
CA GLY A 348 0.01 37.92 23.48
C GLY A 348 -0.54 39.06 24.35
N ASN A 349 -1.71 39.59 23.95
CA ASN A 349 -2.24 40.85 24.42
C ASN A 349 -3.77 40.73 24.51
N SER A 350 -4.26 40.07 25.56
CA SER A 350 -5.68 40.12 25.91
C SER A 350 -6.20 41.54 26.27
N ASN A 351 -5.38 42.59 26.10
CA ASN A 351 -5.70 43.99 26.39
C ASN A 351 -6.60 44.68 25.35
N ASP A 352 -7.03 44.02 24.28
CA ASP A 352 -8.20 44.46 23.47
C ASP A 352 -9.52 44.15 24.22
N CYS A 353 -9.52 44.47 25.51
CA CYS A 353 -10.57 44.22 26.48
C CYS A 353 -11.88 44.92 26.13
N ILE A 354 -12.95 44.23 26.45
CA ILE A 354 -14.24 44.85 26.73
C ILE A 354 -14.13 45.56 28.09
N SER A 355 -14.42 46.86 28.10
CA SER A 355 -14.70 47.69 29.28
C SER A 355 -14.47 47.07 30.68
N ILE A 356 -13.41 47.53 31.36
CA ILE A 356 -13.14 47.61 32.82
C ILE A 356 -13.26 46.33 33.70
N ILE A 357 -14.00 45.27 33.36
CA ILE A 357 -14.26 44.14 34.28
C ILE A 357 -13.49 42.85 33.93
N VAL A 358 -13.05 42.65 32.68
CA VAL A 358 -12.41 41.38 32.24
C VAL A 358 -10.88 41.49 32.04
N CYS A 359 -10.26 42.66 32.29
CA CYS A 359 -8.83 42.88 32.04
C CYS A 359 -7.84 42.33 33.09
N ILE A 360 -8.30 41.52 34.05
CA ILE A 360 -7.43 41.09 35.17
C ILE A 360 -6.69 39.79 34.82
N VAL A 361 -7.07 39.07 33.76
CA VAL A 361 -6.47 37.79 33.39
C VAL A 361 -5.76 37.92 32.04
N GLY A 362 -4.45 37.77 32.04
CA GLY A 362 -3.60 37.95 30.85
C GLY A 362 -3.82 36.92 29.74
N THR A 363 -4.52 35.81 30.02
CA THR A 363 -5.07 34.86 29.03
C THR A 363 -6.33 34.19 29.59
N ALA A 364 -7.38 34.02 28.79
CA ALA A 364 -8.56 33.27 29.20
C ALA A 364 -8.33 31.77 28.96
N GLN A 365 -9.00 30.92 29.73
CA GLN A 365 -8.92 29.46 29.57
C GLN A 365 -10.27 28.94 29.09
N PHE A 366 -10.27 28.08 28.06
CA PHE A 366 -11.44 27.38 27.54
C PHE A 366 -11.30 25.89 27.84
N GLN A 367 -12.34 25.28 28.39
CA GLN A 367 -12.37 23.85 28.68
C GLN A 367 -13.53 23.17 27.95
N MET A 368 -13.24 22.03 27.32
CA MET A 368 -14.26 21.17 26.74
C MET A 368 -15.17 20.61 27.84
N GLY A 369 -16.47 20.87 27.71
CA GLY A 369 -17.50 20.30 28.56
C GLY A 369 -17.68 18.79 28.32
N ALA A 370 -18.20 18.09 29.34
CA ALA A 370 -18.53 16.68 29.18
C ALA A 370 -19.57 16.51 28.07
N GLY A 371 -19.34 15.53 27.19
CA GLY A 371 -20.21 15.25 26.04
C GLY A 371 -19.88 16.03 24.77
N SER A 372 -18.82 16.86 24.74
CA SER A 372 -18.37 17.51 23.50
C SER A 372 -17.95 16.50 22.43
N THR A 373 -18.30 16.76 21.17
CA THR A 373 -17.97 15.89 20.03
C THR A 373 -17.53 16.65 18.78
N LEU A 374 -16.75 15.98 17.96
CA LEU A 374 -16.49 16.31 16.56
C LEU A 374 -17.17 15.26 15.68
N ASP A 375 -18.06 15.71 14.80
CA ASP A 375 -18.96 14.86 14.04
C ASP A 375 -18.67 14.94 12.53
N GLY A 376 -18.79 13.81 11.84
CA GLY A 376 -18.76 13.75 10.37
C GLY A 376 -17.39 13.91 9.71
N LEU A 377 -16.28 13.62 10.40
CA LEU A 377 -14.95 13.75 9.79
C LEU A 377 -14.77 12.80 8.60
N ASN A 378 -14.68 13.35 7.39
CA ASN A 378 -14.32 12.58 6.20
C ASN A 378 -12.81 12.57 6.02
N LEU A 379 -12.28 11.41 5.62
CA LEU A 379 -10.88 11.16 5.34
C LEU A 379 -10.74 10.58 3.94
N ASN A 380 -9.84 11.16 3.14
CA ASN A 380 -9.29 10.54 1.95
C ASN A 380 -7.96 9.89 2.33
N VAL A 381 -7.94 8.56 2.37
CA VAL A 381 -6.79 7.78 2.83
C VAL A 381 -6.00 7.27 1.62
N THR A 382 -4.69 7.42 1.70
CA THR A 382 -3.70 6.76 0.84
C THR A 382 -2.92 5.75 1.68
N PHE A 383 -2.90 4.49 1.28
CA PHE A 383 -1.94 3.50 1.81
C PHE A 383 -0.70 3.48 0.92
N ASN A 384 0.46 3.69 1.52
CA ASN A 384 1.77 3.54 0.87
C ASN A 384 2.56 2.47 1.62
N GLU A 385 2.41 1.23 1.18
CA GLU A 385 2.97 0.07 1.84
C GLU A 385 4.23 -0.40 1.12
N ALA A 386 5.34 -0.55 1.85
CA ALA A 386 6.53 -1.17 1.28
C ALA A 386 6.18 -2.59 0.77
N LEU A 387 6.63 -2.94 -0.44
CA LEU A 387 6.44 -4.28 -1.01
C LEU A 387 7.05 -5.37 -0.11
N ASN A 388 8.03 -4.97 0.71
CA ASN A 388 8.65 -5.78 1.75
C ASN A 388 7.66 -6.42 2.72
N LEU A 389 6.55 -5.73 3.01
CA LEU A 389 5.52 -6.15 3.98
C LEU A 389 4.40 -6.98 3.33
N PHE A 390 4.48 -7.21 2.01
CA PHE A 390 3.58 -8.12 1.30
C PHE A 390 4.25 -9.48 1.21
N HIS A 391 3.70 -10.41 1.98
CA HIS A 391 4.26 -11.73 2.18
C HIS A 391 3.42 -12.83 1.58
N ASN A 392 2.11 -12.65 1.40
CA ASN A 392 1.19 -13.68 0.92
C ASN A 392 0.42 -13.18 -0.30
N ILE A 393 0.66 -13.82 -1.45
CA ILE A 393 0.00 -13.52 -2.73
C ILE A 393 -0.69 -14.79 -3.22
N PRO A 394 -1.99 -14.97 -2.93
CA PRO A 394 -2.74 -16.11 -3.42
C PRO A 394 -3.06 -15.93 -4.91
N LEU A 395 -2.63 -16.88 -5.73
CA LEU A 395 -2.90 -16.96 -7.16
C LEU A 395 -4.05 -17.94 -7.36
N ARG A 396 -5.24 -17.44 -7.73
CA ARG A 396 -6.48 -18.24 -7.83
C ARG A 396 -6.90 -18.43 -9.28
N GLY A 397 -6.14 -19.25 -10.00
CA GLY A 397 -6.40 -19.55 -11.41
C GLY A 397 -6.09 -18.37 -12.33
N THR A 398 -5.26 -17.42 -11.87
CA THR A 398 -4.91 -16.24 -12.65
C THR A 398 -3.91 -16.59 -13.75
N GLY A 399 -4.11 -16.00 -14.92
CA GLY A 399 -3.04 -15.89 -15.91
C GLY A 399 -1.91 -15.01 -15.37
N GLY A 400 -0.68 -15.25 -15.79
CA GLY A 400 0.45 -14.44 -15.38
C GLY A 400 1.71 -14.82 -16.15
N TYR A 401 2.67 -13.90 -16.21
CA TYR A 401 3.91 -14.13 -16.92
C TYR A 401 5.11 -13.47 -16.24
N LEU A 402 6.27 -14.09 -16.45
CA LEU A 402 7.58 -13.50 -16.21
C LEU A 402 8.26 -13.29 -17.56
N ALA A 403 8.58 -12.05 -17.90
CA ALA A 403 9.15 -11.68 -19.19
C ALA A 403 10.47 -10.93 -19.05
N LEU A 404 11.28 -11.01 -20.11
CA LEU A 404 12.43 -10.15 -20.35
C LEU A 404 12.30 -9.54 -21.75
N GLN A 405 12.39 -8.22 -21.86
CA GLN A 405 12.30 -7.51 -23.13
C GLN A 405 13.31 -6.37 -23.24
N SER A 406 13.78 -6.10 -24.46
CA SER A 406 14.75 -5.04 -24.77
C SER A 406 14.10 -3.66 -24.98
N LYS A 407 12.77 -3.62 -25.15
CA LYS A 407 11.94 -2.43 -25.32
C LYS A 407 10.58 -2.63 -24.65
N ALA A 408 9.78 -1.57 -24.53
CA ALA A 408 8.40 -1.71 -24.07
C ALA A 408 7.60 -2.57 -25.05
N LEU A 409 6.85 -3.55 -24.53
CA LEU A 409 6.05 -4.49 -25.31
C LEU A 409 4.72 -4.77 -24.63
N GLN A 410 3.63 -4.81 -25.40
CA GLN A 410 2.37 -5.37 -24.93
C GLN A 410 2.24 -6.82 -25.39
N TRP A 411 2.37 -7.73 -24.44
CA TRP A 411 2.31 -9.16 -24.72
C TRP A 411 0.87 -9.61 -25.04
N PRO A 412 0.67 -10.57 -25.97
CA PRO A 412 -0.66 -11.08 -26.28
C PRO A 412 -1.42 -11.56 -25.04
N GLY A 413 -2.69 -11.17 -24.93
CA GLY A 413 -3.56 -11.56 -23.83
C GLY A 413 -3.28 -10.89 -22.47
N SER A 414 -2.33 -9.94 -22.39
CA SER A 414 -2.18 -9.07 -21.22
C SER A 414 -3.35 -8.07 -21.11
N ASN A 415 -3.48 -7.43 -19.95
CA ASN A 415 -4.45 -6.35 -19.79
C ASN A 415 -4.04 -5.13 -20.64
N SER A 416 -5.02 -4.27 -20.96
CA SER A 416 -4.79 -3.10 -21.84
C SER A 416 -3.76 -2.11 -21.28
N ASP A 417 -3.65 -2.06 -19.96
CA ASP A 417 -2.75 -1.22 -19.16
C ASP A 417 -1.49 -1.97 -18.69
N ASP A 418 -1.35 -3.26 -19.01
CA ASP A 418 -0.12 -4.04 -18.79
C ASP A 418 0.82 -3.92 -19.99
N ILE A 419 1.68 -2.91 -19.94
CA ILE A 419 2.76 -2.67 -20.90
C ILE A 419 4.08 -3.00 -20.23
N ALA A 420 4.64 -4.16 -20.56
CA ALA A 420 5.90 -4.64 -20.02
C ALA A 420 7.05 -3.72 -20.45
N GLN A 421 7.71 -3.09 -19.49
CA GLN A 421 8.80 -2.13 -19.74
C GLN A 421 10.12 -2.86 -19.99
N LYS A 422 11.11 -2.19 -20.62
CA LYS A 422 12.44 -2.77 -20.84
C LYS A 422 13.03 -3.35 -19.54
N GLY A 423 13.55 -4.57 -19.60
CA GLY A 423 14.08 -5.31 -18.45
C GLY A 423 13.22 -6.52 -18.09
N TRP A 424 13.38 -7.03 -16.87
CA TRP A 424 12.50 -8.08 -16.35
C TRP A 424 11.16 -7.50 -15.90
N TRP A 425 10.07 -8.22 -16.16
CA TRP A 425 8.71 -7.81 -15.81
C TRP A 425 7.91 -9.00 -15.32
N LEU A 426 7.30 -8.88 -14.14
CA LEU A 426 6.36 -9.86 -13.60
C LEU A 426 4.94 -9.30 -13.68
N SER A 427 4.02 -10.05 -14.27
CA SER A 427 2.63 -9.62 -14.42
C SER A 427 1.65 -10.71 -13.99
N PHE A 428 0.59 -10.28 -13.30
CA PHE A 428 -0.59 -11.11 -13.03
C PHE A 428 -1.81 -10.46 -13.65
N LYS A 429 -2.56 -11.26 -14.42
CA LYS A 429 -3.68 -10.80 -15.24
C LYS A 429 -4.88 -10.43 -14.37
N ASP A 430 -5.23 -11.27 -13.40
CA ASP A 430 -6.45 -11.11 -12.62
C ASP A 430 -6.17 -10.43 -11.27
N PRO A 431 -7.15 -9.70 -10.71
CA PRO A 431 -7.01 -9.05 -9.42
C PRO A 431 -6.72 -10.03 -8.28
N ILE A 432 -5.70 -9.71 -7.49
CA ILE A 432 -5.29 -10.44 -6.29
C ILE A 432 -6.14 -9.96 -5.11
N ASP A 433 -6.78 -10.90 -4.43
CA ASP A 433 -7.49 -10.65 -3.18
C ASP A 433 -6.56 -10.85 -1.98
N LEU A 434 -6.34 -9.78 -1.22
CA LEU A 434 -5.53 -9.78 0.00
C LEU A 434 -6.34 -10.11 1.27
N GLY A 435 -7.65 -10.33 1.12
CA GLY A 435 -8.59 -10.59 2.19
C GLY A 435 -8.88 -9.37 3.07
N TYR A 436 -9.28 -9.63 4.32
CA TYR A 436 -9.58 -8.59 5.29
C TYR A 436 -8.30 -7.98 5.86
N LEU A 437 -8.08 -6.69 5.61
CA LEU A 437 -6.88 -5.95 5.99
C LEU A 437 -7.04 -5.31 7.36
N THR A 438 -6.40 -5.87 8.38
CA THR A 438 -6.32 -5.24 9.71
C THR A 438 -4.86 -4.90 10.03
N SER A 439 -4.63 -3.72 10.57
CA SER A 439 -3.30 -3.34 11.05
C SER A 439 -3.02 -3.95 12.43
N THR A 440 -1.83 -4.52 12.60
CA THR A 440 -1.33 -4.98 13.91
C THR A 440 -0.97 -3.77 14.77
N ASN A 441 -0.33 -2.78 14.15
CA ASN A 441 0.09 -1.54 14.80
C ASN A 441 -0.98 -0.44 14.66
N LYS A 442 -0.93 0.54 15.55
CA LYS A 442 -1.78 1.73 15.47
C LYS A 442 -1.25 2.68 14.40
N ALA A 443 -2.15 3.21 13.57
CA ALA A 443 -1.85 4.21 12.57
C ALA A 443 -1.49 5.55 13.21
N ASP A 444 -0.48 6.22 12.63
CA ASP A 444 -0.16 7.61 12.95
C ASP A 444 -1.12 8.55 12.21
N ILE A 445 -1.75 9.45 12.96
CA ILE A 445 -2.69 10.46 12.44
C ILE A 445 -2.19 11.89 12.68
N SER A 446 -0.94 12.06 13.08
CA SER A 446 -0.34 13.36 13.41
C SER A 446 -0.48 14.38 12.27
N ALA A 447 -0.39 13.94 11.01
CA ALA A 447 -0.56 14.77 9.82
C ALA A 447 -2.01 15.24 9.56
N VAL A 448 -3.00 14.61 10.18
CA VAL A 448 -4.42 14.97 10.05
C VAL A 448 -4.82 16.04 11.07
N LEU A 449 -4.18 16.05 12.25
CA LEU A 449 -4.56 16.97 13.34
C LEU A 449 -4.54 18.46 12.92
N PRO A 450 -3.53 18.98 12.18
CA PRO A 450 -3.54 20.36 11.71
C PRO A 450 -4.67 20.66 10.71
N GLN A 451 -5.05 19.70 9.85
CA GLN A 451 -6.18 19.84 8.93
C GLN A 451 -7.50 19.94 9.72
N VAL A 452 -7.66 19.07 10.73
CA VAL A 452 -8.81 19.08 11.63
C VAL A 452 -8.90 20.40 12.39
N ALA A 453 -7.79 21.00 12.82
CA ALA A 453 -7.81 22.32 13.45
C ALA A 453 -8.37 23.42 12.54
N GLY A 454 -8.03 23.39 11.24
CA GLY A 454 -8.62 24.28 10.25
C GLY A 454 -10.11 24.05 10.05
N PHE A 455 -10.56 22.79 10.02
CA PHE A 455 -11.97 22.44 9.88
C PHE A 455 -12.80 22.84 11.11
N VAL A 456 -12.28 22.59 12.31
CA VAL A 456 -12.88 23.03 13.56
C VAL A 456 -12.99 24.55 13.59
N THR A 457 -11.93 25.26 13.18
CA THR A 457 -11.96 26.73 13.09
C THR A 457 -13.06 27.22 12.15
N LYS A 458 -13.18 26.62 10.97
CA LYS A 458 -14.25 26.98 10.04
C LYS A 458 -15.64 26.72 10.63
N ALA A 459 -15.85 25.54 11.19
CA ALA A 459 -17.13 25.16 11.79
C ALA A 459 -17.53 26.12 12.93
N LEU A 460 -16.60 26.52 13.78
CA LEU A 460 -16.85 27.47 14.88
C LEU A 460 -17.04 28.92 14.40
N MET A 461 -16.51 29.28 13.22
CA MET A 461 -16.69 30.61 12.61
C MET A 461 -18.00 30.71 11.82
N GLU A 462 -18.43 29.65 11.15
CA GLU A 462 -19.69 29.61 10.39
C GLU A 462 -20.90 29.28 11.28
N GLY A 463 -20.67 28.56 12.38
CA GLY A 463 -21.68 28.20 13.36
C GLY A 463 -22.19 29.37 14.20
N SER A 464 -23.14 29.05 15.09
CA SER A 464 -23.64 29.97 16.09
C SER A 464 -22.56 30.32 17.11
N ASP A 465 -22.54 31.59 17.53
CA ASP A 465 -21.62 32.08 18.54
C ASP A 465 -21.78 31.29 19.85
N ILE A 466 -20.66 30.94 20.48
CA ILE A 466 -20.67 30.21 21.76
C ILE A 466 -21.18 31.16 22.86
N PRO A 467 -22.31 30.86 23.53
CA PRO A 467 -22.88 31.77 24.51
C PRO A 467 -22.08 31.76 25.82
N VAL A 468 -21.72 32.94 26.33
CA VAL A 468 -21.04 33.14 27.61
C VAL A 468 -21.94 33.94 28.54
N SER A 469 -22.45 33.28 29.58
CA SER A 469 -23.33 33.92 30.57
C SER A 469 -22.55 34.93 31.44
N LEU A 470 -23.28 35.78 32.16
CA LEU A 470 -22.69 36.70 33.14
C LEU A 470 -21.83 35.97 34.18
N ILE A 471 -22.31 34.83 34.68
CA ILE A 471 -21.58 34.04 35.69
C ILE A 471 -20.32 33.43 35.09
N ASP A 472 -20.41 32.88 33.87
CA ASP A 472 -19.26 32.32 33.16
C ASP A 472 -18.19 33.39 32.88
N GLY A 473 -18.62 34.58 32.46
CA GLY A 473 -17.72 35.71 32.16
C GLY A 473 -17.00 36.23 33.40
N LEU A 474 -17.70 36.30 34.54
CA LEU A 474 -17.09 36.67 35.83
C LEU A 474 -16.13 35.58 36.34
N GLY A 475 -16.51 34.30 36.18
CA GLY A 475 -15.63 33.16 36.51
C GLY A 475 -14.34 33.20 35.70
N ALA A 476 -14.44 33.42 34.39
CA ALA A 476 -13.29 33.58 33.50
C ALA A 476 -12.38 34.75 33.92
N ALA A 477 -12.96 35.87 34.35
CA ALA A 477 -12.21 37.04 34.85
C ALA A 477 -11.45 36.79 36.18
N THR A 478 -11.75 35.69 36.87
CA THR A 478 -11.03 35.25 38.08
C THR A 478 -10.01 34.13 37.80
N GLY A 479 -9.77 33.81 36.53
CA GLY A 479 -8.81 32.78 36.11
C GLY A 479 -9.37 31.35 36.09
N ASN A 480 -10.69 31.16 36.23
CA ASN A 480 -11.32 29.85 36.07
C ASN A 480 -11.59 29.55 34.59
N PRO A 481 -11.46 28.29 34.13
CA PRO A 481 -11.73 27.94 32.75
C PRO A 481 -13.22 28.05 32.40
N LEU A 482 -13.50 28.58 31.21
CA LEU A 482 -14.82 28.60 30.59
C LEU A 482 -15.18 27.21 30.08
N VAL A 483 -16.07 26.52 30.77
CA VAL A 483 -16.51 25.17 30.38
C VAL A 483 -17.69 25.24 29.43
N LYS A 484 -17.56 24.69 28.21
CA LYS A 484 -18.67 24.61 27.23
C LYS A 484 -18.73 23.26 26.53
N THR A 485 -19.93 22.69 26.46
CA THR A 485 -20.19 21.49 25.66
C THR A 485 -20.42 21.90 24.20
N LEU A 486 -19.61 21.38 23.28
CA LEU A 486 -19.66 21.73 21.86
C LEU A 486 -19.95 20.49 21.01
N ASN A 487 -20.81 20.66 20.00
CA ASN A 487 -20.98 19.71 18.92
C ASN A 487 -20.44 20.37 17.64
N ILE A 488 -19.30 19.89 17.16
CA ILE A 488 -18.57 20.51 16.05
C ILE A 488 -18.75 19.62 14.82
N ASP A 489 -19.60 20.06 13.90
CA ASP A 489 -19.83 19.37 12.63
C ASP A 489 -18.77 19.78 11.60
N VAL A 490 -18.01 18.79 11.10
CA VAL A 490 -17.01 18.97 10.03
C VAL A 490 -17.35 18.14 8.78
N SER A 491 -18.61 17.72 8.64
CA SER A 491 -19.10 16.86 7.55
C SER A 491 -18.92 17.43 6.14
N SER A 492 -18.80 18.75 6.00
CA SER A 492 -18.53 19.41 4.73
C SER A 492 -17.06 19.35 4.28
N GLN A 493 -16.17 18.87 5.16
CA GLN A 493 -14.72 18.88 4.95
C GLN A 493 -14.17 17.47 4.80
N THR A 494 -13.02 17.36 4.13
CA THR A 494 -12.29 16.09 3.95
C THR A 494 -10.81 16.30 4.23
N ALA A 495 -10.26 15.57 5.21
CA ALA A 495 -8.82 15.56 5.46
C ALA A 495 -8.13 14.49 4.60
N ASN A 496 -6.88 14.72 4.22
CA ASN A 496 -6.06 13.71 3.58
C ASN A 496 -5.16 13.04 4.61
N LEU A 497 -5.11 11.70 4.58
CA LEU A 497 -4.29 10.88 5.46
C LEU A 497 -3.45 9.92 4.62
N SER A 498 -2.13 9.96 4.78
CA SER A 498 -1.23 8.98 4.19
C SER A 498 -0.75 8.04 5.29
N LEU A 499 -1.05 6.75 5.14
CA LEU A 499 -0.61 5.69 6.03
C LEU A 499 0.49 4.91 5.35
N SER A 500 1.53 4.57 6.09
CA SER A 500 2.65 3.82 5.54
C SER A 500 3.14 2.72 6.47
N ASN A 501 3.56 1.63 5.84
CA ASN A 501 4.20 0.49 6.47
C ASN A 501 3.39 -0.10 7.63
N LEU A 502 2.06 -0.17 7.45
CA LEU A 502 1.19 -0.84 8.41
C LEU A 502 1.38 -2.35 8.28
N GLN A 503 1.94 -2.95 9.32
CA GLN A 503 2.02 -4.40 9.45
C GLN A 503 0.62 -5.02 9.42
N LEU A 504 0.29 -5.74 8.35
CA LEU A 504 -1.03 -6.32 8.14
C LEU A 504 -1.13 -7.69 8.82
N THR A 505 -2.23 -7.95 9.54
CA THR A 505 -2.47 -9.23 10.20
C THR A 505 -2.62 -10.39 9.23
N SER A 506 -2.99 -10.12 7.97
CA SER A 506 -3.13 -11.14 6.93
C SER A 506 -1.78 -11.59 6.34
N GLN A 507 -0.70 -10.88 6.64
CA GLN A 507 0.61 -11.09 6.02
C GLN A 507 1.57 -11.95 6.85
N TYR A 508 1.11 -12.68 7.89
CA TYR A 508 1.96 -13.68 8.55
C TYR A 508 2.34 -14.81 7.58
N VAL A 509 3.63 -15.13 7.54
CA VAL A 509 4.19 -16.18 6.68
C VAL A 509 3.98 -17.54 7.34
N LYS A 510 3.41 -18.50 6.61
CA LYS A 510 3.43 -19.91 6.98
C LYS A 510 4.59 -20.61 6.28
N SER A 511 5.49 -21.24 7.02
CA SER A 511 6.64 -21.94 6.43
C SER A 511 6.22 -23.01 5.40
N ASN A 512 6.95 -23.08 4.28
CA ASN A 512 6.84 -24.11 3.24
C ASN A 512 7.89 -25.24 3.43
N CYS A 513 8.20 -25.55 4.68
CA CYS A 513 9.16 -26.58 5.08
C CYS A 513 8.53 -27.66 5.95
N TYR A 514 9.10 -28.86 5.86
CA TYR A 514 8.89 -29.92 6.85
C TYR A 514 9.58 -29.60 8.17
N GLY A 515 9.00 -30.06 9.28
CA GLY A 515 9.64 -30.04 10.59
C GLY A 515 9.80 -28.66 11.25
N GLY A 516 9.07 -27.64 10.79
CA GLY A 516 9.04 -26.31 11.42
C GLY A 516 10.22 -25.40 11.11
N ASN A 517 11.12 -25.79 10.18
CA ASN A 517 12.16 -24.89 9.67
C ASN A 517 11.53 -23.66 9.02
N LEU A 518 12.20 -22.50 9.10
CA LEU A 518 11.71 -21.28 8.45
C LEU A 518 11.97 -21.29 6.95
N PHE A 519 13.10 -21.86 6.52
CA PHE A 519 13.49 -21.96 5.12
C PHE A 519 14.18 -23.29 4.82
N CYS A 520 13.92 -23.82 3.62
CA CYS A 520 14.44 -25.01 2.99
C CYS A 520 14.74 -24.60 1.53
#